data_AF-A0A8H4QM24-F1
#
_entry.id   AF-A0A8H4QM24-F1
#
_cell.length_a   1.000
_cell.length_b   1.000
_cell.length_c   1.000
_cell.angle_alpha   90.00
_cell.angle_beta   90.00
_cell.angle_gamma   90.00
#
_symmetry.space_group_name_H-M   'P 1'
#
loop_
_entity.id
_entity.type
_entity.pdbx_description
1 polymer ?
#
loop_
_entity_poly.entity_id
_entity_poly.type
_entity_poly.pdbx_seq_one_letter_code
_entity_poly.pdbx_strand_id
1 'polypeptide(L)'
;MLEFLRDMCWGNLMLDTSKTIPNGHHFSDWSTEDGLRKPIQWKERWKVRPNQYHIIDFGISVRCPPEATGVVGFGVWGQDRSVPEMTGGTAVFDPFKTDIYQLGNVFKQCIERYDGLGRFSPLADWMTSKDPAARPTISEAVQMCKQVIRKTERSWRMSKRIWRADASAYLQEALPLKLKLMIEDILAEIRANN
;
A
#
# COMPACT_ATOMS: atom_id res chain seq x y z
N MET A 1 -3.94 13.79 -21.13
CA MET A 1 -3.06 12.62 -21.38
C MET A 1 -3.51 11.54 -20.44
N LEU A 2 -3.91 10.39 -20.97
CA LEU A 2 -4.41 9.29 -20.17
C LEU A 2 -3.33 8.21 -20.15
N GLU A 3 -2.88 7.84 -18.95
CA GLU A 3 -1.91 6.78 -18.74
C GLU A 3 -2.58 5.73 -17.86
N PHE A 4 -2.45 4.46 -18.24
CA PHE A 4 -2.87 3.33 -17.41
C PHE A 4 -1.70 2.38 -17.22
N LEU A 5 -1.64 1.78 -16.04
CA LEU A 5 -0.44 1.08 -15.58
C LEU A 5 -0.49 -0.41 -15.89
N ARG A 6 -1.65 -1.04 -15.66
CA ARG A 6 -1.87 -2.50 -15.69
C ARG A 6 -1.13 -3.28 -14.61
N ASP A 7 -0.37 -2.59 -13.76
CA ASP A 7 0.34 -3.16 -12.62
C ASP A 7 0.32 -2.24 -11.40
N MET A 8 -0.85 -1.67 -11.09
CA MET A 8 -1.05 -0.83 -9.90
C MET A 8 -1.12 -1.69 -8.63
N CYS A 9 -0.02 -2.33 -8.28
CA CYS A 9 0.07 -3.32 -7.20
C CYS A 9 0.96 -2.84 -6.05
N TRP A 10 0.97 -3.61 -4.95
CA TRP A 10 1.71 -3.28 -3.74
C TRP A 10 3.21 -3.02 -4.00
N GLY A 11 3.83 -3.83 -4.85
CA GLY A 11 5.27 -3.74 -5.14
C GLY A 11 5.68 -2.46 -5.88
N ASN A 12 4.73 -1.81 -6.56
CA ASN A 12 4.99 -0.65 -7.40
C ASN A 12 4.67 0.68 -6.70
N LEU A 13 4.31 0.64 -5.41
CA LEU A 13 4.04 1.82 -4.58
C LEU A 13 5.20 2.08 -3.62
N MET A 14 6.00 3.09 -3.93
CA MET A 14 7.18 3.45 -3.17
C MET A 14 6.93 4.67 -2.28
N LEU A 15 7.56 4.69 -1.11
CA LEU A 15 7.65 5.83 -0.22
C LEU A 15 9.04 6.45 -0.37
N ASP A 16 9.13 7.76 -0.58
CA ASP A 16 10.39 8.47 -0.39
C ASP A 16 10.77 8.41 1.10
N THR A 17 11.85 7.67 1.36
CA THR A 17 12.32 7.42 2.72
C THR A 17 13.24 8.51 3.25
N SER A 18 13.62 9.51 2.45
CA SER A 18 14.58 10.57 2.84
C SER A 18 14.22 11.26 4.16
N LYS A 19 12.92 11.46 4.43
CA LYS A 19 12.44 12.07 5.68
C LYS A 19 12.30 11.08 6.83
N THR A 20 11.92 9.84 6.52
CA THR A 20 11.65 8.80 7.52
C THR A 20 12.91 8.07 7.95
N ILE A 21 13.91 7.98 7.09
CA ILE A 21 15.20 7.31 7.29
C ILE A 21 16.28 8.29 6.78
N PRO A 22 16.60 9.34 7.56
CA PRO A 22 17.43 10.45 7.08
C PRO A 22 18.86 10.05 6.71
N ASN A 23 19.38 8.98 7.30
CA ASN A 23 20.70 8.46 7.00
C ASN A 23 20.69 7.41 5.87
N GLY A 24 19.52 7.12 5.29
CA GLY A 24 19.34 6.09 4.28
C GLY A 24 19.38 4.66 4.83
N HIS A 25 19.34 3.71 3.90
CA HIS A 25 19.47 2.28 4.15
C HIS A 25 20.31 1.68 3.03
N HIS A 26 21.02 0.59 3.30
CA HIS A 26 21.85 -0.07 2.32
C HIS A 26 21.03 -1.06 1.48
N PHE A 27 21.34 -1.22 0.20
CA PHE A 27 20.56 -2.08 -0.70
C PHE A 27 20.70 -3.58 -0.40
N SER A 28 21.85 -4.03 0.12
CA SER A 28 22.09 -5.44 0.47
C SER A 28 21.44 -5.86 1.78
N ASP A 29 21.26 -4.92 2.71
CA ASP A 29 20.56 -5.13 3.97
C ASP A 29 19.83 -3.85 4.36
N TRP A 30 18.51 -3.87 4.20
CA TRP A 30 17.66 -2.69 4.38
C TRP A 30 17.49 -2.31 5.85
N SER A 31 17.95 -3.15 6.78
CA SER A 31 17.92 -2.88 8.22
C SER A 31 19.12 -2.08 8.70
N THR A 32 20.14 -1.87 7.85
CA THR A 32 21.36 -1.14 8.18
C THR A 32 21.61 0.05 7.25
N GLU A 33 22.32 1.06 7.75
CA GLU A 33 22.75 2.23 6.99
C GLU A 33 23.97 1.89 6.11
N ASP A 34 24.83 0.99 6.57
CA ASP A 34 26.12 0.65 5.94
C ASP A 34 26.15 -0.72 5.25
N GLY A 35 25.06 -1.49 5.34
CA GLY A 35 24.96 -2.83 4.78
C GLY A 35 25.66 -3.91 5.61
N LEU A 36 26.08 -3.57 6.82
CA LEU A 36 26.84 -4.45 7.69
C LEU A 36 26.22 -4.53 9.08
N ARG A 37 26.41 -3.50 9.92
CA ARG A 37 26.07 -3.57 11.35
C ARG A 37 25.43 -2.32 11.90
N LYS A 38 25.50 -1.19 11.18
CA LYS A 38 24.97 0.07 11.69
C LYS A 38 23.45 0.10 11.47
N PRO A 39 22.61 -0.07 12.51
CA PRO A 39 21.18 -0.18 12.32
C PRO A 39 20.59 1.15 11.81
N ILE A 40 19.52 1.08 11.02
CA ILE A 40 18.83 2.27 10.54
C ILE A 40 18.29 3.12 11.68
N GLN A 41 18.45 4.44 11.55
CA GLN A 41 17.68 5.39 12.35
C GLN A 41 16.42 5.80 11.59
N TRP A 42 15.26 5.64 12.23
CA TRP A 42 13.97 5.94 11.61
C TRP A 42 13.15 6.94 12.45
N LYS A 43 12.32 7.71 11.75
CA LYS A 43 11.35 8.65 12.30
C LYS A 43 9.93 8.20 11.95
N GLU A 44 8.99 8.39 12.86
CA GLU A 44 7.59 8.09 12.61
C GLU A 44 7.06 8.90 11.42
N ARG A 45 6.43 8.22 10.44
CA ARG A 45 5.89 8.84 9.21
C ARG A 45 5.00 10.05 9.48
N TRP A 46 4.23 10.03 10.57
CA TRP A 46 3.34 11.12 10.97
C TRP A 46 4.10 12.39 11.38
N LYS A 47 5.28 12.26 11.99
CA LYS A 47 6.09 13.39 12.48
C LYS A 47 6.81 14.14 11.37
N VAL A 48 7.04 13.48 10.22
CA VAL A 48 7.85 14.02 9.12
C VAL A 48 7.04 14.31 7.85
N ARG A 49 5.72 14.33 7.99
CA ARG A 49 4.77 14.67 6.92
C ARG A 49 5.00 16.08 6.35
N PRO A 50 4.61 16.35 5.09
CA PRO A 50 4.06 15.40 4.12
C PRO A 50 5.14 14.45 3.58
N ASN A 51 4.78 13.17 3.46
CA ASN A 51 5.61 12.14 2.83
C ASN A 51 5.30 12.10 1.32
N GLN A 52 6.30 11.76 0.51
CA GLN A 52 6.14 11.61 -0.93
C GLN A 52 6.01 10.13 -1.29
N TYR A 53 5.07 9.82 -2.18
CA TYR A 53 4.85 8.48 -2.69
C TYR A 53 5.01 8.49 -4.20
N HIS A 54 5.60 7.43 -4.73
CA HIS A 54 5.89 7.27 -6.14
C HIS A 54 5.30 5.96 -6.64
N ILE A 55 4.74 6.01 -7.84
CA ILE A 55 4.43 4.82 -8.62
C ILE A 55 5.67 4.54 -9.47
N ILE A 56 6.12 3.30 -9.46
CA ILE A 56 7.26 2.84 -10.25
C ILE A 56 6.83 1.73 -11.21
N ASP A 57 7.80 1.26 -11.99
CA ASP A 57 7.65 0.15 -12.94
C ASP A 57 6.55 0.37 -13.99
N PHE A 58 6.87 1.25 -14.94
CA PHE A 58 6.00 1.55 -16.08
C PHE A 58 6.24 0.58 -17.26
N GLY A 59 6.91 -0.56 -17.03
CA GLY A 59 7.36 -1.47 -18.10
C GLY A 59 6.22 -2.03 -18.95
N ILE A 60 5.02 -2.14 -18.38
CA ILE A 60 3.80 -2.56 -19.08
C ILE A 60 2.74 -1.46 -19.14
N SER A 61 3.07 -0.21 -18.80
CA SER A 61 2.13 0.91 -18.91
C SER A 61 1.93 1.32 -20.37
N VAL A 62 0.79 1.94 -20.65
CA VAL A 62 0.50 2.49 -21.98
C VAL A 62 0.04 3.92 -21.83
N ARG A 63 0.63 4.81 -22.61
CA ARG A 63 0.12 6.17 -22.80
C ARG A 63 -0.87 6.16 -23.96
N CYS A 64 -2.10 6.61 -23.70
CA CYS A 64 -3.07 6.89 -24.74
C CYS A 64 -3.05 8.37 -25.15
N PRO A 65 -3.14 8.65 -26.46
CA PRO A 65 -3.42 10.00 -26.92
C PRO A 65 -4.81 10.45 -26.42
N PRO A 66 -5.02 11.74 -26.13
CA PRO A 66 -6.29 12.27 -25.62
C PRO A 66 -7.52 11.93 -26.47
N GLU A 67 -7.31 11.70 -27.76
CA GLU A 67 -8.34 11.43 -28.76
C GLU A 67 -8.72 9.94 -28.85
N ALA A 68 -8.05 9.05 -28.10
CA ALA A 68 -8.35 7.63 -28.10
C ALA A 68 -9.70 7.34 -27.41
N THR A 69 -10.73 7.05 -28.20
CA THR A 69 -12.02 6.56 -27.71
C THR A 69 -12.02 5.03 -27.64
N GLY A 70 -12.42 4.45 -26.51
CA GLY A 70 -12.49 2.99 -26.36
C GLY A 70 -11.12 2.35 -26.17
N VAL A 71 -10.39 2.81 -25.14
CA VAL A 71 -9.08 2.24 -24.78
C VAL A 71 -9.27 0.80 -24.33
N VAL A 72 -8.77 -0.12 -25.15
CA VAL A 72 -8.83 -1.56 -24.94
C VAL A 72 -7.43 -2.07 -24.59
N GLY A 73 -7.28 -2.65 -23.40
CA GLY A 73 -6.07 -3.36 -23.02
C GLY A 73 -6.01 -4.76 -23.67
N PHE A 74 -4.81 -5.19 -24.09
CA PHE A 74 -4.53 -6.59 -24.44
C PHE A 74 -3.67 -7.25 -23.36
N GLY A 75 -3.94 -8.53 -23.11
CA GLY A 75 -3.57 -9.26 -21.90
C GLY A 75 -2.09 -9.56 -21.73
N VAL A 76 -1.37 -8.61 -21.14
CA VAL A 76 -0.14 -8.88 -20.40
C VAL A 76 -0.50 -8.87 -18.92
N TRP A 77 -0.26 -10.00 -18.24
CA TRP A 77 -0.46 -10.10 -16.79
C TRP A 77 0.61 -9.30 -16.05
N GLY A 78 0.19 -8.43 -15.15
CA GLY A 78 1.04 -7.83 -14.12
C GLY A 78 1.23 -8.77 -12.92
N GLN A 79 1.60 -8.19 -11.77
CA GLN A 79 1.78 -8.92 -10.51
C GLN A 79 0.43 -9.41 -9.93
N ASP A 80 -0.61 -8.60 -10.04
CA ASP A 80 -1.96 -8.98 -9.57
C ASP A 80 -2.71 -9.77 -10.66
N ARG A 81 -2.83 -11.08 -10.42
CA ARG A 81 -3.54 -12.03 -11.30
C ARG A 81 -4.99 -12.29 -10.90
N SER A 82 -5.52 -11.55 -9.93
CA SER A 82 -6.89 -11.74 -9.44
C SER A 82 -7.95 -10.94 -10.23
N VAL A 83 -7.52 -10.10 -11.17
CA VAL A 83 -8.40 -9.29 -12.03
C VAL A 83 -9.33 -10.22 -12.84
N PRO A 84 -10.65 -10.18 -12.62
CA PRO A 84 -11.58 -11.16 -13.18
C PRO A 84 -11.60 -11.19 -14.73
N GLU A 85 -11.56 -10.02 -15.34
CA GLU A 85 -11.66 -9.83 -16.78
C GLU A 85 -10.35 -10.12 -17.54
N MET A 86 -9.22 -10.29 -16.85
CA MET A 86 -7.94 -10.58 -17.49
C MET A 86 -7.75 -12.08 -17.83
N THR A 87 -8.82 -12.88 -17.79
CA THR A 87 -8.75 -14.32 -18.07
C THR A 87 -8.45 -14.61 -19.55
N GLY A 88 -7.39 -15.39 -19.82
CA GLY A 88 -7.16 -15.98 -21.15
C GLY A 88 -6.39 -15.13 -22.18
N GLY A 89 -5.82 -13.98 -21.81
CA GLY A 89 -4.86 -13.22 -22.64
C GLY A 89 -5.43 -12.50 -23.87
N THR A 90 -6.64 -12.84 -24.30
CA THR A 90 -7.33 -12.30 -25.49
C THR A 90 -8.51 -11.38 -25.15
N ALA A 91 -8.82 -11.22 -23.86
CA ALA A 91 -9.93 -10.41 -23.41
C ALA A 91 -9.67 -8.90 -23.61
N VAL A 92 -10.67 -8.23 -24.18
CA VAL A 92 -10.75 -6.78 -24.31
C VAL A 92 -11.31 -6.21 -23.00
N PHE A 93 -10.57 -5.33 -22.34
CA PHE A 93 -11.01 -4.71 -21.07
C PHE A 93 -10.66 -3.23 -20.98
N ASP A 94 -11.36 -2.52 -20.10
CA ASP A 94 -11.07 -1.13 -19.73
C ASP A 94 -9.90 -1.12 -18.73
N PRO A 95 -8.71 -0.65 -19.12
CA PRO A 95 -7.54 -0.70 -18.27
C PRO A 95 -7.62 0.25 -17.06
N PHE A 96 -8.40 1.33 -17.14
CA PHE A 96 -8.60 2.21 -15.98
C PHE A 96 -9.37 1.50 -14.88
N LYS A 97 -10.37 0.69 -15.26
CA LYS A 97 -11.11 -0.15 -14.30
C LYS A 97 -10.23 -1.25 -13.73
N THR A 98 -9.26 -1.76 -14.50
CA THR A 98 -8.26 -2.70 -14.02
C THR A 98 -7.33 -2.06 -12.99
N ASP A 99 -6.79 -0.87 -13.25
CA ASP A 99 -5.93 -0.15 -12.30
C ASP A 99 -6.67 0.14 -10.97
N ILE A 100 -7.96 0.49 -11.05
CA ILE A 100 -8.82 0.69 -9.87
C ILE A 100 -8.96 -0.60 -9.07
N TYR A 101 -9.16 -1.74 -9.72
CA TYR A 101 -9.27 -3.03 -9.06
C TYR A 101 -7.97 -3.41 -8.34
N GLN A 102 -6.83 -3.30 -9.02
CA GLN A 102 -5.52 -3.61 -8.45
C GLN A 102 -5.20 -2.70 -7.25
N LEU A 103 -5.47 -1.39 -7.36
CA LEU A 103 -5.33 -0.47 -6.24
C LEU A 103 -6.28 -0.82 -5.08
N GLY A 104 -7.51 -1.24 -5.38
CA GLY A 104 -8.45 -1.73 -4.39
C GLY A 104 -7.94 -2.95 -3.62
N ASN A 105 -7.23 -3.87 -4.31
CA ASN A 105 -6.55 -4.99 -3.67
C ASN A 105 -5.39 -4.54 -2.76
N VAL A 106 -4.66 -3.49 -3.12
CA VAL A 106 -3.67 -2.88 -2.21
C VAL A 106 -4.34 -2.37 -0.93
N PHE A 107 -5.51 -1.75 -1.03
CA PHE A 107 -6.29 -1.37 0.16
C PHE A 107 -6.70 -2.59 0.98
N LYS A 108 -7.19 -3.67 0.36
CA LYS A 108 -7.53 -4.91 1.07
C LYS A 108 -6.34 -5.49 1.82
N GLN A 109 -5.17 -5.57 1.18
CA GLN A 109 -3.94 -6.01 1.83
C GLN A 109 -3.53 -5.10 2.99
N CYS A 110 -3.67 -3.78 2.85
CA CYS A 110 -3.44 -2.84 3.97
C CYS A 110 -4.38 -3.14 5.14
N ILE A 111 -5.68 -3.32 4.86
CA ILE A 111 -6.71 -3.53 5.88
C ILE A 111 -6.50 -4.84 6.63
N GLU A 112 -6.10 -5.90 5.94
CA GLU A 112 -5.79 -7.19 6.55
C GLU A 112 -4.51 -7.11 7.40
N ARG A 113 -3.48 -6.43 6.90
CA ARG A 113 -2.17 -6.36 7.57
C ARG A 113 -2.13 -5.38 8.74
N TYR A 114 -3.00 -4.37 8.79
CA TYR A 114 -2.90 -3.27 9.75
C TYR A 114 -4.22 -2.93 10.44
N ASP A 115 -4.14 -2.82 11.76
CA ASP A 115 -5.28 -2.50 12.59
C ASP A 115 -5.76 -1.05 12.42
N GLY A 116 -7.08 -0.88 12.55
CA GLY A 116 -7.71 0.45 12.49
C GLY A 116 -7.98 0.96 11.07
N LEU A 117 -7.62 0.19 10.03
CA LEU A 117 -7.89 0.53 8.63
C LEU A 117 -9.25 0.04 8.12
N GLY A 118 -10.01 -0.77 8.87
CA GLY A 118 -11.28 -1.34 8.41
C GLY A 118 -12.38 -0.33 7.99
N ARG A 119 -12.23 0.96 8.30
CA ARG A 119 -13.14 2.01 7.79
C ARG A 119 -12.99 2.24 6.28
N PHE A 120 -11.87 1.81 5.69
CA PHE A 120 -11.63 1.85 4.26
C PHE A 120 -12.19 0.63 3.53
N SER A 121 -12.70 -0.41 4.22
CA SER A 121 -13.25 -1.61 3.58
C SER A 121 -14.34 -1.30 2.56
N PRO A 122 -15.32 -0.40 2.82
CA PRO A 122 -16.33 -0.08 1.81
C PRO A 122 -15.74 0.51 0.52
N LEU A 123 -14.66 1.30 0.62
CA LEU A 123 -13.96 1.83 -0.54
C LEU A 123 -13.24 0.70 -1.29
N ALA A 124 -12.51 -0.15 -0.56
CA ALA A 124 -11.77 -1.27 -1.13
C ALA A 124 -12.71 -2.26 -1.85
N ASP A 125 -13.87 -2.56 -1.26
CA ASP A 125 -14.87 -3.45 -1.86
C ASP A 125 -15.49 -2.85 -3.11
N TRP A 126 -15.78 -1.54 -3.12
CA TRP A 126 -16.29 -0.86 -4.31
C TRP A 126 -15.27 -0.86 -5.46
N MET A 127 -14.00 -0.58 -5.14
CA MET A 127 -12.89 -0.62 -6.11
C MET A 127 -12.65 -2.03 -6.67
N THR A 128 -12.89 -3.07 -5.87
CA THR A 128 -12.67 -4.48 -6.24
C THR A 128 -13.95 -5.22 -6.67
N SER A 129 -14.97 -4.49 -7.12
CA SER A 129 -16.16 -5.12 -7.71
C SER A 129 -15.76 -6.04 -8.87
N LYS A 130 -16.37 -7.24 -8.92
CA LYS A 130 -16.11 -8.20 -10.00
C LYS A 130 -16.55 -7.65 -11.35
N ASP A 131 -17.68 -6.95 -11.39
CA ASP A 131 -18.12 -6.22 -12.58
C ASP A 131 -17.29 -4.93 -12.74
N PRO A 132 -16.51 -4.78 -13.82
CA PRO A 132 -15.72 -3.58 -14.09
C PRO A 132 -16.56 -2.30 -14.17
N ALA A 133 -17.80 -2.38 -14.68
CA ALA A 133 -18.68 -1.22 -14.83
C ALA A 133 -19.14 -0.66 -13.48
N ALA A 134 -19.30 -1.54 -12.48
CA ALA A 134 -19.70 -1.16 -11.13
C ALA A 134 -18.56 -0.54 -10.30
N ARG A 135 -17.30 -0.65 -10.73
CA ARG A 135 -16.15 -0.02 -10.04
C ARG A 135 -16.22 1.50 -10.19
N PRO A 136 -15.72 2.27 -9.22
CA PRO A 136 -15.65 3.72 -9.32
C PRO A 136 -14.69 4.18 -10.42
N THR A 137 -14.83 5.43 -10.84
CA THR A 137 -13.73 6.20 -11.44
C THR A 137 -12.71 6.59 -10.37
N ILE A 138 -11.49 6.93 -10.78
CA ILE A 138 -10.47 7.39 -9.81
C ILE A 138 -10.91 8.63 -9.04
N SER A 139 -11.63 9.55 -9.69
CA SER A 139 -12.14 10.77 -9.06
C SER A 139 -13.15 10.46 -7.95
N GLU A 140 -14.07 9.53 -8.20
CA GLU A 140 -15.05 9.08 -7.22
C GLU A 140 -14.39 8.33 -6.05
N ALA A 141 -13.43 7.46 -6.34
CA ALA A 141 -12.66 6.75 -5.32
C ALA A 141 -11.88 7.73 -4.42
N VAL A 142 -11.23 8.74 -5.01
CA VAL A 142 -10.55 9.82 -4.27
C VAL A 142 -11.53 10.62 -3.41
N GLN A 143 -12.70 10.94 -3.93
CA GLN A 143 -13.73 11.66 -3.18
C GLN A 143 -14.19 10.86 -1.97
N MET A 144 -14.49 9.57 -2.13
CA MET A 144 -14.87 8.68 -1.03
C MET A 144 -13.73 8.52 -0.01
N CYS A 145 -12.49 8.34 -0.47
CA CYS A 145 -11.32 8.26 0.39
C CYS A 145 -11.17 9.52 1.27
N LYS A 146 -11.29 10.72 0.67
CA LYS A 146 -11.27 12.00 1.40
C LYS A 146 -12.39 12.08 2.45
N GLN A 147 -13.58 11.56 2.15
CA GLN A 147 -14.68 11.51 3.12
C GLN A 147 -14.37 10.58 4.30
N VAL A 148 -13.79 9.41 4.04
CA VAL A 148 -13.37 8.46 5.10
C VAL A 148 -12.30 9.09 5.99
N ILE A 149 -11.29 9.75 5.40
CA ILE A 149 -10.23 10.46 6.14
C ILE A 149 -10.85 11.54 7.03
N ARG A 150 -11.66 12.44 6.48
CA ARG A 150 -12.33 13.52 7.23
C ARG A 150 -13.15 12.99 8.41
N LYS A 151 -13.89 11.90 8.22
CA LYS A 151 -14.65 11.25 9.30
C LYS A 151 -13.73 10.66 10.37
N THR A 152 -12.57 10.14 9.98
CA THR A 152 -11.61 9.53 10.90
C THR A 152 -10.86 10.58 11.72
N GLU A 153 -10.47 11.70 11.10
CA GLU A 153 -9.89 12.87 11.78
C GLU A 153 -10.82 13.41 12.87
N ARG A 154 -12.10 13.61 12.56
CA ARG A 154 -13.12 14.06 13.53
C ARG A 154 -13.30 13.13 14.72
N SER A 155 -13.04 11.84 14.53
CA SER A 155 -13.14 10.83 15.60
C SER A 155 -11.88 10.76 16.48
N TRP A 156 -10.86 11.59 16.23
CA TRP A 156 -9.54 11.54 16.87
C TRP A 156 -8.82 10.19 16.77
N ARG A 157 -9.28 9.26 15.93
CA ARG A 157 -8.68 7.92 15.81
C ARG A 157 -7.38 7.92 15.00
N MET A 158 -7.11 8.97 14.23
CA MET A 158 -5.83 9.16 13.55
C MET A 158 -4.68 9.56 14.48
N SER A 159 -4.94 9.81 15.77
CA SER A 159 -3.88 9.97 16.78
C SER A 159 -3.39 8.63 17.34
N LYS A 160 -4.10 7.52 17.07
CA LYS A 160 -3.68 6.18 17.46
C LYS A 160 -2.72 5.62 16.43
N ARG A 161 -1.65 5.01 16.92
CA ARG A 161 -0.66 4.34 16.07
C ARG A 161 -1.31 3.12 15.42
N ILE A 162 -1.16 3.02 14.11
CA ILE A 162 -1.56 1.85 13.32
C ILE A 162 -0.44 0.82 13.49
N TRP A 163 -0.81 -0.35 14.02
CA TRP A 163 0.09 -1.48 14.20
C TRP A 163 -0.25 -2.55 13.19
N ARG A 164 0.73 -3.40 12.85
CA ARG A 164 0.41 -4.61 12.11
C ARG A 164 -0.53 -5.47 12.95
N ALA A 165 -1.51 -6.11 12.33
CA ALA A 165 -2.54 -6.90 13.01
C ALA A 165 -1.94 -8.04 13.84
N ASP A 166 -0.87 -8.68 13.32
CA ASP A 166 -0.10 -9.70 14.03
C ASP A 166 0.55 -9.14 15.30
N ALA A 167 1.24 -8.00 15.22
CA ALA A 167 1.81 -7.32 16.39
C ALA A 167 0.71 -6.83 17.36
N SER A 168 -0.42 -6.37 16.85
CA SER A 168 -1.52 -5.82 17.65
C SER A 168 -2.20 -6.87 18.53
N ALA A 169 -2.33 -8.11 18.05
CA ALA A 169 -2.86 -9.23 18.83
C ALA A 169 -2.04 -9.51 20.10
N TYR A 170 -0.71 -9.37 20.04
CA TYR A 170 0.17 -9.48 21.21
C TYR A 170 0.19 -8.19 22.06
N LEU A 171 -0.20 -7.04 21.50
CA LEU A 171 -0.12 -5.72 22.13
C LEU A 171 -1.38 -5.29 22.93
N GLN A 172 -2.43 -6.11 23.09
CA GLN A 172 -3.64 -5.71 23.84
C GLN A 172 -3.57 -5.80 25.39
N GLU A 173 -2.75 -6.64 26.01
CA GLU A 173 -2.60 -6.73 27.50
C GLU A 173 -1.39 -5.96 28.14
N ALA A 174 -1.61 -4.79 28.77
CA ALA A 174 -0.68 -4.05 29.67
C ALA A 174 0.74 -3.60 29.16
N LEU A 175 0.90 -2.28 28.96
CA LEU A 175 2.09 -1.59 28.43
C LEU A 175 3.47 -1.81 29.14
N PRO A 176 3.60 -2.01 30.48
CA PRO A 176 4.93 -2.01 31.11
C PRO A 176 5.73 -3.31 30.96
N LEU A 177 5.09 -4.48 31.02
CA LEU A 177 5.77 -5.77 30.82
C LEU A 177 6.20 -5.96 29.35
N LYS A 178 5.54 -5.26 28.44
CA LYS A 178 5.68 -5.43 26.99
C LYS A 178 6.90 -4.79 26.38
N LEU A 179 7.28 -3.61 26.87
CA LEU A 179 8.55 -3.01 26.45
C LEU A 179 9.71 -3.90 26.88
N LYS A 180 9.58 -4.54 28.05
CA LYS A 180 10.56 -5.50 28.55
C LYS A 180 10.64 -6.76 27.67
N LEU A 181 9.50 -7.37 27.33
CA LEU A 181 9.47 -8.56 26.46
C LEU A 181 9.93 -8.25 25.03
N MET A 182 9.56 -7.10 24.45
CA MET A 182 10.01 -6.69 23.12
C MET A 182 11.53 -6.43 23.09
N ILE A 183 12.09 -5.86 24.16
CA ILE A 183 13.54 -5.71 24.30
C ILE A 183 14.20 -7.09 24.48
N GLU A 184 13.62 -8.00 25.26
CA GLU A 184 14.17 -9.34 25.45
C GLU A 184 14.13 -10.19 24.16
N ASP A 185 13.08 -10.08 23.34
CA ASP A 185 13.00 -10.77 22.03
C ASP A 185 13.99 -10.20 21.01
N ILE A 186 14.14 -8.87 20.93
CA ILE A 186 15.17 -8.24 20.08
C ILE A 186 16.57 -8.69 20.52
N LEU A 187 16.81 -8.78 21.83
CA LEU A 187 18.08 -9.26 22.36
C LEU A 187 18.29 -10.77 22.14
N ALA A 188 17.22 -11.58 22.15
CA ALA A 188 17.29 -13.01 21.85
C ALA A 188 17.58 -13.27 20.37
N GLU A 189 16.98 -12.50 19.47
CA GLU A 189 17.19 -12.60 18.03
C GLU A 189 18.59 -12.11 17.62
N ILE A 190 19.14 -11.10 18.32
CA ILE A 190 20.55 -10.69 18.19
C ILE A 190 21.50 -11.79 18.71
N ARG A 191 21.13 -12.52 19.77
CA ARG A 191 21.95 -13.61 20.33
C ARG A 191 21.90 -14.90 19.52
N ALA A 192 20.79 -15.19 18.87
CA ALA A 192 20.63 -16.38 18.04
C ALA A 192 21.33 -16.27 16.67
N ASN A 193 21.64 -15.04 16.25
CA ASN A 193 22.29 -14.72 14.97
C ASN A 193 23.75 -14.26 15.13
N ASN A 194 24.36 -14.49 16.31
CA ASN A 194 25.81 -14.44 16.56
C ASN A 194 26.28 -15.81 17.03
#